data_AF-A0A081R6M8-F1
#
_entry.id   AF-A0A081R6M8-F1
#
_cell.length_a   1.000
_cell.length_b   1.000
_cell.length_c   1.000
_cell.angle_alpha   90.00
_cell.angle_beta   90.00
_cell.angle_gamma   90.00
#
_symmetry.space_group_name_H-M   'P 1'
#
loop_
_entity.id
_entity.type
_entity.pdbx_description
1 polymer ?
#
loop_
_entity_poly.entity_id
_entity_poly.type
_entity_poly.pdbx_seq_one_letter_code
_entity_poly.pdbx_strand_id
1 'polypeptide(L)'
;MKRFIAIWILVSAGLNIWQSIQIKKLEEKRPIVVYKADNQGAEIKGRVIHKDQIGELYTITIQNYGIFVVTQTSYETLRIGDEVRL
;
A
#
# COMPACT_ATOMS: atom_id res chain seq x y z
N MET A 1 -2.34 53.25 -4.34
CA MET A 1 -1.63 52.09 -4.92
C MET A 1 -1.04 51.13 -3.88
N LYS A 2 -0.17 51.55 -2.95
CA LYS A 2 0.45 50.64 -1.95
C LYS A 2 -0.53 49.80 -1.10
N ARG A 3 -1.67 50.37 -0.67
CA ARG A 3 -2.70 49.65 0.11
C ARG A 3 -3.37 48.50 -0.67
N PHE A 4 -3.59 48.68 -1.98
CA PHE A 4 -4.17 47.65 -2.83
C PHE A 4 -3.20 46.49 -3.05
N ILE A 5 -1.91 46.78 -3.25
CA ILE A 5 -0.87 45.76 -3.42
C ILE A 5 -0.75 44.90 -2.15
N ALA A 6 -0.79 45.51 -0.96
CA ALA A 6 -0.77 44.76 0.30
C ALA A 6 -2.00 43.84 0.47
N ILE A 7 -3.19 44.30 0.07
CA ILE A 7 -4.41 43.49 0.09
C ILE A 7 -4.28 42.30 -0.85
N TRP A 8 -3.79 42.50 -2.08
CA TRP A 8 -3.58 41.42 -3.03
C TRP A 8 -2.55 40.38 -2.58
N ILE A 9 -1.49 40.82 -1.91
CA ILE A 9 -0.49 39.91 -1.31
C ILE A 9 -1.13 39.06 -0.20
N LEU A 10 -1.94 39.66 0.67
CA LEU A 10 -2.63 38.93 1.74
C LEU A 10 -3.65 37.93 1.20
N VAL A 11 -4.43 38.32 0.19
CA VAL A 11 -5.39 37.43 -0.47
C VAL A 11 -4.68 36.26 -1.15
N SER A 12 -3.59 36.52 -1.88
CA SER A 12 -2.80 35.47 -2.53
C SER A 12 -2.15 34.51 -1.52
N ALA A 13 -1.58 35.05 -0.43
CA ALA A 13 -1.00 34.23 0.63
C ALA A 13 -2.07 33.36 1.32
N GLY A 14 -3.25 33.93 1.61
CA GLY A 14 -4.37 33.17 2.17
C GLY A 14 -4.85 32.03 1.26
N LEU A 15 -4.92 32.29 -0.05
CA LEU A 15 -5.31 31.27 -1.04
C LEU A 15 -4.30 30.11 -1.09
N ASN A 16 -3.00 30.42 -1.07
CA ASN A 16 -1.93 29.41 -1.07
C ASN A 16 -1.96 28.53 0.20
N ILE A 17 -2.19 29.13 1.38
CA ILE A 17 -2.30 28.38 2.64
C ILE A 17 -3.52 27.46 2.61
N TRP A 18 -4.67 27.97 2.13
CA TRP A 18 -5.88 27.16 1.99
C TRP A 18 -5.67 25.95 1.07
N GLN A 19 -5.02 26.15 -0.08
CA GLN A 19 -4.69 25.08 -1.02
C GLN A 19 -3.78 24.03 -0.37
N SER A 20 -2.74 24.45 0.36
CA SER A 20 -1.83 23.52 1.01
C SER A 20 -2.52 22.61 2.04
N ILE A 21 -3.45 23.15 2.83
CA ILE A 21 -4.22 22.38 3.83
C ILE A 21 -5.10 21.33 3.15
N GLN A 22 -5.78 21.69 2.05
CA GLN A 22 -6.62 20.75 1.31
C GLN A 22 -5.79 19.64 0.66
N ILE A 23 -4.60 19.96 0.13
CA ILE A 23 -3.68 18.97 -0.43
C ILE A 23 -3.24 17.98 0.64
N LYS A 24 -2.80 18.45 1.82
CA LYS A 24 -2.42 17.55 2.92
C LYS A 24 -3.54 16.60 3.32
N LYS A 25 -4.77 17.09 3.41
CA LYS A 25 -5.95 16.28 3.74
C LYS A 25 -6.26 15.21 2.68
N LEU A 26 -5.97 15.47 1.41
CA LEU A 26 -6.10 14.50 0.32
C LEU A 26 -4.94 13.49 0.33
N GLU A 27 -3.73 13.93 0.68
CA GLU A 27 -2.57 13.04 0.81
C GLU A 27 -2.70 12.06 1.97
N GLU A 28 -3.28 12.47 3.10
CA GLU A 28 -3.63 11.57 4.20
C GLU A 28 -4.62 10.47 3.77
N LYS A 29 -5.43 10.73 2.75
CA LYS A 29 -6.46 9.81 2.23
C LYS A 29 -6.02 9.11 0.94
N ARG A 30 -4.72 9.01 0.66
CA ARG A 30 -4.22 8.31 -0.53
C ARG A 30 -4.87 6.92 -0.61
N PRO A 31 -5.75 6.69 -1.60
CA PRO A 31 -6.41 5.39 -1.73
C PRO A 31 -5.34 4.37 -2.09
N ILE A 32 -5.14 3.39 -1.20
CA ILE A 32 -4.34 2.22 -1.54
C ILE A 32 -5.20 1.42 -2.52
N VAL A 33 -4.77 1.35 -3.77
CA VAL A 33 -5.40 0.48 -4.76
C VAL A 33 -5.04 -0.95 -4.40
N VAL A 34 -5.90 -1.61 -3.63
CA VAL A 34 -5.79 -3.04 -3.36
C VAL A 34 -6.41 -3.76 -4.55
N TYR A 35 -5.56 -4.33 -5.42
CA TYR A 35 -6.02 -5.24 -6.45
C TYR A 35 -6.50 -6.53 -5.79
N LYS A 36 -7.82 -6.65 -5.60
CA LYS A 36 -8.45 -7.91 -5.25
C LYS A 36 -8.50 -8.74 -6.54
N ALA A 37 -7.47 -9.55 -6.77
CA ALA A 37 -7.58 -10.60 -7.77
C ALA A 37 -8.69 -11.56 -7.30
N ASP A 38 -9.68 -11.78 -8.16
CA ASP A 38 -10.75 -12.75 -7.92
C ASP A 38 -10.18 -14.15 -8.17
N ASN A 39 -9.56 -14.71 -7.13
CA ASN A 39 -8.94 -16.02 -7.17
C ASN A 39 -9.95 -17.15 -6.91
N GLN A 40 -11.26 -16.87 -6.87
CA GLN A 40 -12.25 -17.92 -6.61
C GLN A 40 -12.13 -19.03 -7.67
N GLY A 41 -11.60 -20.18 -7.26
CA GLY A 41 -11.40 -21.36 -8.12
C GLY A 41 -10.02 -21.48 -8.77
N ALA A 42 -9.08 -20.56 -8.51
CA ALA A 42 -7.70 -20.69 -8.99
C ALA A 42 -6.85 -21.47 -7.97
N GLU A 43 -6.52 -22.74 -8.26
CA GLU A 43 -5.59 -23.51 -7.45
C GLU A 43 -4.15 -23.03 -7.68
N ILE A 44 -3.52 -22.49 -6.64
CA ILE A 44 -2.10 -22.11 -6.68
C ILE A 44 -1.29 -23.31 -6.22
N LYS A 45 -0.53 -23.92 -7.13
CA LYS A 45 0.34 -25.07 -6.83
C LYS A 45 1.79 -24.70 -7.07
N GLY A 46 2.55 -24.49 -6.01
CA GLY A 46 3.96 -24.13 -6.16
C GLY A 46 4.78 -24.42 -4.92
N ARG A 47 6.08 -24.14 -5.04
CA ARG A 47 7.06 -24.35 -3.97
C ARG A 47 7.38 -23.02 -3.28
N VAL A 48 7.42 -23.02 -1.96
CA VAL A 48 7.88 -21.86 -1.20
C VAL A 48 9.38 -21.69 -1.42
N ILE A 49 9.81 -20.54 -1.94
CA ILE A 49 11.24 -20.25 -2.21
C ILE A 49 11.81 -19.20 -1.26
N HIS A 50 10.96 -18.34 -0.68
CA HIS A 50 11.39 -17.28 0.21
C HIS A 50 10.31 -16.94 1.23
N LYS A 51 10.72 -16.45 2.39
CA LYS A 51 9.87 -16.03 3.49
C LYS A 51 10.40 -14.70 4.01
N ASP A 52 9.52 -13.72 4.12
CA ASP A 52 9.88 -12.39 4.58
C ASP A 52 8.76 -11.77 5.44
N GLN A 53 9.13 -10.84 6.31
CA GLN A 53 8.19 -10.09 7.14
C GLN A 53 8.32 -8.60 6.84
N ILE A 54 7.26 -8.02 6.27
CA ILE A 54 7.20 -6.60 5.92
C ILE A 54 6.29 -5.91 6.94
N GLY A 55 6.90 -5.31 7.96
CA GLY A 55 6.17 -4.72 9.08
C GLY A 55 5.42 -5.79 9.89
N GLU A 56 4.09 -5.69 9.93
CA GLU A 56 3.22 -6.65 10.62
C GLU A 56 2.71 -7.77 9.69
N LEU A 57 3.07 -7.75 8.41
CA LEU A 57 2.60 -8.72 7.41
C LEU A 57 3.62 -9.83 7.22
N TYR A 58 3.16 -11.08 7.33
CA TYR A 58 3.94 -12.27 6.99
C TYR A 58 3.77 -12.61 5.52
N THR A 59 4.88 -12.76 4.80
CA THR A 59 4.86 -13.01 3.35
C THR A 59 5.65 -14.25 2.97
N ILE A 60 5.13 -15.01 2.01
CA ILE A 60 5.82 -16.13 1.38
C ILE A 60 5.91 -15.90 -0.11
N THR A 61 7.04 -16.26 -0.72
CA THR A 61 7.19 -16.25 -2.17
C THR A 61 7.01 -17.66 -2.70
N ILE A 62 6.06 -17.84 -3.61
CA ILE A 62 5.78 -19.10 -4.28
C ILE A 62 6.39 -19.04 -5.67
N GLN A 63 7.20 -20.05 -6.01
CA GLN A 63 7.82 -20.19 -7.33
C GLN A 63 6.76 -20.16 -8.43
N ASN A 64 7.00 -19.38 -9.49
CA ASN A 64 6.10 -19.16 -10.64
C ASN A 64 4.81 -18.37 -10.37
N TYR A 65 4.55 -17.94 -9.12
CA TYR A 65 3.35 -17.13 -8.80
C TYR A 65 3.69 -15.74 -8.26
N GLY A 66 4.57 -15.64 -7.26
CA GLY A 66 4.93 -14.36 -6.64
C GLY A 66 4.78 -14.36 -5.12
N ILE A 67 4.60 -13.18 -4.54
CA ILE A 67 4.58 -12.94 -3.09
C ILE A 67 3.14 -12.97 -2.58
N PHE A 68 2.90 -13.73 -1.52
CA PHE A 68 1.60 -13.89 -0.87
C PHE A 68 1.68 -13.48 0.58
N VAL A 69 0.69 -12.69 1.04
CA VAL A 69 0.49 -12.41 2.46
C VAL A 69 -0.27 -13.59 3.08
N VAL A 70 0.26 -14.15 4.15
CA VAL A 70 -0.31 -15.29 4.87
C VAL A 70 -0.50 -14.96 6.34
N THR A 71 -1.28 -15.77 7.05
CA THR A 71 -1.39 -15.68 8.51
C THR A 71 -0.06 -16.08 9.17
N GLN A 72 0.17 -15.60 10.39
CA GLN A 72 1.34 -15.99 11.19
C GLN A 72 1.45 -17.51 11.34
N THR A 73 0.34 -18.19 11.61
CA THR A 73 0.30 -19.65 11.77
C THR A 73 0.75 -20.37 10.50
N SER A 74 0.28 -19.93 9.32
CA SER A 74 0.73 -20.50 8.05
C SER A 74 2.20 -20.16 7.77
N TYR A 75 2.63 -18.95 8.11
CA TYR A 75 4.03 -18.56 7.99
C TYR A 75 4.94 -19.44 8.84
N GLU A 76 4.61 -19.72 10.10
CA GLU A 76 5.44 -20.54 10.98
C GLU A 76 5.48 -22.02 10.59
N THR A 77 4.36 -22.55 10.06
CA THR A 77 4.26 -23.95 9.65
C THR A 77 4.96 -24.25 8.33
N LEU A 78 4.87 -23.35 7.36
CA LEU A 78 5.47 -23.53 6.03
C LEU A 78 6.98 -23.30 6.04
N ARG A 79 7.73 -24.23 5.46
CA ARG A 79 9.19 -24.15 5.28
C ARG A 79 9.55 -23.83 3.83
N ILE A 80 10.74 -23.27 3.65
CA ILE A 80 11.30 -23.09 2.29
C ILE A 80 11.51 -24.48 1.69
N GLY A 81 10.98 -24.69 0.50
CA GLY A 81 10.98 -25.97 -0.20
C GLY A 81 9.66 -26.73 -0.13
N ASP A 82 8.72 -26.33 0.72
CA ASP A 82 7.42 -26.99 0.85
C ASP A 82 6.53 -26.71 -0.37
N GLU A 83 5.78 -27.73 -0.77
CA GLU A 83 4.71 -27.58 -1.76
C GLU A 83 3.45 -27.05 -1.08
N VAL A 84 2.90 -25.99 -1.64
CA VAL A 84 1.67 -25.35 -1.16
C VAL A 84 0.58 -25.44 -2.20
N ARG A 85 -0.64 -25.61 -1.71
CA ARG A 85 -1.88 -25.52 -2.46
C ARG A 85 -2.76 -24.47 -1.79
N LEU A 86 -2.94 -23.33 -2.45
CA LEU A 86 -3.82 -22.24 -1.99
C LEU A 86 -5.04 -22.13 -2.90
#